data_AF-A0A524DTD3-F1
#
_entry.id   AF-A0A524DTD3-F1
#
_cell.length_a   1.000
_cell.length_b   1.000
_cell.length_c   1.000
_cell.angle_alpha   90.00
_cell.angle_beta   90.00
_cell.angle_gamma   90.00
#
_symmetry.space_group_name_H-M   'P 1'
#
loop_
_entity.id
_entity.type
_entity.pdbx_description
1 polymer ?
#
loop_
_entity_poly.entity_id
_entity_poly.type
_entity_poly.pdbx_seq_one_letter_code
_entity_poly.pdbx_strand_id
1 'polypeptide(L)'
;MHMTTGGLHLLSGLVLASFIRNEKYKKAKWGLIWGSIIPDIDLFASVVAFLITQDFTAGEFFHRSYTHGFFAMGLILLIGLIASRTREDRKWLSMFTFAFVFGMLTHVFYDLLDGYVAILAPFSFERYSITGFDFQTALGDTYMKVWNAWDAMSDVIFFLTLWFWSTHKTGIAHEQKFAKMLLILSIIFIGYFGALMIVAFTEISVDMHFILIYLVWIPLSLPLSSVIAHVKMKETIQEFSFLDLKK
;
A
#
# COMPACT_ATOMS: atom_id res chain seq x y z
N MET A 1 -1.40 17.92 2.49
CA MET A 1 -1.23 16.59 1.87
C MET A 1 -0.86 15.63 2.97
N HIS A 2 -1.85 14.87 3.44
CA HIS A 2 -1.64 13.78 4.38
C HIS A 2 -0.72 12.71 3.81
N MET A 3 -0.05 12.01 4.73
CA MET A 3 0.92 10.96 4.45
C MET A 3 0.27 9.87 3.62
N THR A 4 0.95 9.45 2.56
CA THR A 4 0.72 8.14 1.98
C THR A 4 1.45 7.17 2.90
N THR A 5 0.84 6.07 3.32
CA THR A 5 1.58 5.02 4.03
C THR A 5 1.65 3.71 3.23
N GLY A 6 1.76 3.83 1.91
CA GLY A 6 1.54 2.73 0.96
C GLY A 6 2.40 1.50 1.25
N GLY A 7 3.70 1.70 1.50
CA GLY A 7 4.56 0.57 1.83
C GLY A 7 4.26 -0.03 3.21
N LEU A 8 3.87 0.77 4.21
CA LEU A 8 3.46 0.27 5.52
C LEU A 8 2.14 -0.51 5.42
N HIS A 9 1.19 -0.03 4.63
CA HIS A 9 -0.05 -0.76 4.38
C HIS A 9 0.23 -2.10 3.67
N LEU A 10 1.16 -2.15 2.71
CA LEU A 10 1.60 -3.40 2.07
C LEU A 10 2.26 -4.37 3.05
N LEU A 11 3.16 -3.87 3.89
CA LEU A 11 3.81 -4.69 4.92
C LEU A 11 2.78 -5.21 5.93
N SER A 12 1.82 -4.39 6.33
CA SER A 12 0.74 -4.80 7.22
C SER A 12 -0.12 -5.91 6.58
N GLY A 13 -0.46 -5.77 5.29
CA GLY A 13 -1.14 -6.80 4.53
C GLY A 13 -0.33 -8.09 4.48
N LEU A 14 0.98 -8.00 4.25
CA LEU A 14 1.87 -9.16 4.23
C LEU A 14 1.94 -9.87 5.60
N VAL A 15 2.01 -9.09 6.69
CA VAL A 15 1.95 -9.61 8.07
C VAL A 15 0.62 -10.30 8.34
N LEU A 16 -0.50 -9.67 8.02
CA LEU A 16 -1.84 -10.25 8.21
C LEU A 16 -2.04 -11.51 7.37
N ALA A 17 -1.57 -11.51 6.12
CA ALA A 17 -1.57 -12.66 5.24
C ALA A 17 -0.79 -13.85 5.83
N SER A 18 0.25 -13.61 6.63
CA SER A 18 1.05 -14.68 7.26
C SER A 18 0.27 -15.51 8.28
N PHE A 19 -0.82 -14.99 8.84
CA PHE A 19 -1.70 -15.76 9.73
C PHE A 19 -2.57 -16.78 8.99
N ILE A 20 -2.67 -16.69 7.65
CA ILE A 20 -3.40 -17.65 6.82
C ILE A 20 -2.49 -18.88 6.55
N ARG A 21 -2.48 -19.83 7.47
CA ARG A 21 -1.59 -21.02 7.40
C ARG A 21 -2.17 -22.19 6.62
N ASN A 22 -3.50 -22.26 6.47
CA ASN A 22 -4.15 -23.37 5.81
C ASN A 22 -3.96 -23.27 4.28
N GLU A 23 -3.36 -24.30 3.68
CA GLU A 23 -3.14 -24.47 2.24
C GLU A 23 -4.37 -24.13 1.39
N LYS A 24 -5.56 -24.52 1.86
CA LYS A 24 -6.84 -24.27 1.19
C LYS A 24 -7.12 -22.77 0.99
N TYR A 25 -6.59 -21.92 1.88
CA TYR A 25 -6.85 -20.49 1.93
C TYR A 25 -5.64 -19.65 1.53
N LYS A 26 -4.49 -20.24 1.14
CA LYS A 26 -3.29 -19.48 0.72
C LYS A 26 -3.57 -18.44 -0.36
N LYS A 27 -4.50 -18.72 -1.26
CA LYS A 27 -4.89 -17.79 -2.32
C LYS A 27 -5.58 -16.52 -1.81
N ALA A 28 -6.16 -16.54 -0.61
CA ALA A 28 -6.72 -15.36 0.05
C ALA A 28 -5.65 -14.34 0.45
N LYS A 29 -4.41 -14.78 0.71
CA LYS A 29 -3.28 -13.89 1.01
C LYS A 29 -3.09 -12.85 -0.08
N TRP A 30 -3.19 -13.28 -1.34
CA TRP A 30 -3.07 -12.40 -2.48
C TRP A 30 -4.16 -11.33 -2.51
N GLY A 31 -5.40 -11.69 -2.18
CA GLY A 31 -6.49 -10.72 -2.03
C GLY A 31 -6.21 -9.73 -0.93
N LEU A 32 -5.78 -10.21 0.25
CA LEU A 32 -5.52 -9.38 1.42
C LEU A 32 -4.46 -8.32 1.16
N ILE A 33 -3.30 -8.69 0.62
CA ILE A 33 -2.22 -7.73 0.34
C ILE A 33 -2.64 -6.75 -0.76
N TRP A 34 -3.32 -7.23 -1.80
CA TRP A 34 -3.73 -6.34 -2.87
C TRP A 34 -4.82 -5.36 -2.43
N GLY A 35 -5.71 -5.80 -1.55
CA GLY A 35 -6.70 -4.97 -0.89
C GLY A 35 -6.09 -3.95 0.06
N SER A 36 -4.93 -4.24 0.67
CA SER A 36 -4.27 -3.30 1.59
C SER A 36 -3.56 -2.15 0.88
N ILE A 37 -3.43 -2.17 -0.45
CA ILE A 37 -2.82 -1.08 -1.22
C ILE A 37 -3.78 -0.44 -2.23
N ILE A 38 -4.91 -1.09 -2.54
CA ILE A 38 -5.85 -0.54 -3.52
C ILE A 38 -6.37 0.86 -3.15
N PRO A 39 -6.62 1.23 -1.87
CA PRO A 39 -7.18 2.55 -1.59
C PRO A 39 -6.24 3.69 -2.03
N ASP A 40 -4.93 3.49 -1.87
CA ASP A 40 -3.85 4.41 -2.29
C ASP A 40 -3.69 4.56 -3.80
N ILE A 41 -4.37 3.77 -4.63
CA ILE A 41 -4.36 4.03 -6.09
C ILE A 41 -5.00 5.39 -6.40
N ASP A 42 -5.82 5.94 -5.49
CA ASP A 42 -6.34 7.30 -5.60
C ASP A 42 -5.25 8.39 -5.57
N LEU A 43 -4.02 8.05 -5.19
CA LEU A 43 -2.89 8.97 -5.23
C LEU A 43 -2.51 9.38 -6.64
N PHE A 44 -2.74 8.53 -7.65
CA PHE A 44 -2.62 8.97 -9.04
C PHE A 44 -3.57 10.12 -9.36
N ALA A 45 -4.83 10.00 -8.94
CA ALA A 45 -5.82 11.06 -9.16
C ALA A 45 -5.48 12.31 -8.34
N SER A 46 -5.00 12.13 -7.12
CA SER A 46 -4.58 13.21 -6.21
C SER A 46 -3.42 14.02 -6.79
N VAL A 47 -2.44 13.33 -7.39
CA VAL A 47 -1.29 13.96 -8.05
C VAL A 47 -1.75 14.71 -9.30
N VAL A 48 -2.59 14.10 -10.13
CA VAL A 48 -3.14 14.77 -11.32
C VAL A 48 -3.90 16.03 -10.92
N ALA A 49 -4.72 15.96 -9.86
CA ALA A 49 -5.42 17.11 -9.31
C ALA A 49 -4.45 18.19 -8.83
N PHE A 50 -3.39 17.83 -8.10
CA PHE A 50 -2.34 18.75 -7.68
C PHE A 50 -1.63 19.40 -8.87
N LEU A 51 -1.22 18.63 -9.89
CA LEU A 51 -0.52 19.18 -11.05
C LEU A 51 -1.37 20.19 -11.84
N ILE A 52 -2.70 19.98 -11.89
CA ILE A 52 -3.64 20.87 -12.57
C ILE A 52 -3.92 22.13 -11.73
N THR A 53 -4.14 21.96 -10.42
CA THR A 53 -4.62 23.04 -9.54
C THR A 53 -3.50 23.81 -8.84
N GLN A 54 -2.31 23.22 -8.75
CA GLN A 54 -1.20 23.66 -7.89
C GLN A 54 -1.62 23.79 -6.41
N ASP A 55 -2.66 23.05 -6.00
CA ASP A 55 -3.24 23.10 -4.67
C ASP A 55 -3.19 21.71 -4.02
N PHE A 56 -2.41 21.62 -2.93
CA PHE A 56 -2.29 20.39 -2.16
C PHE A 56 -3.61 19.97 -1.50
N THR A 57 -4.50 20.90 -1.19
CA THR A 57 -5.80 20.59 -0.58
C THR A 57 -6.74 19.91 -1.58
N ALA A 58 -6.66 20.28 -2.87
CA ALA A 58 -7.42 19.63 -3.94
C ALA A 58 -6.98 18.17 -4.14
N GLY A 59 -5.67 17.90 -4.10
CA GLY A 59 -5.15 16.52 -4.13
C GLY A 59 -5.58 15.72 -2.91
N GLU A 60 -5.51 16.33 -1.73
CA GLU A 60 -5.91 15.69 -0.48
C GLU A 60 -7.40 15.40 -0.40
N PHE A 61 -8.27 16.16 -1.08
CA PHE A 61 -9.70 15.85 -1.11
C PHE A 61 -9.99 14.50 -1.79
N PHE A 62 -9.25 14.16 -2.84
CA PHE A 62 -9.40 12.88 -3.53
C PHE A 62 -8.84 11.72 -2.71
N HIS A 63 -7.66 11.92 -2.12
CA HIS A 63 -7.04 10.97 -1.20
C HIS A 63 -7.86 10.84 0.10
N ARG A 64 -7.96 9.63 0.68
CA ARG A 64 -8.69 9.37 1.95
C ARG A 64 -10.19 9.68 1.92
N SER A 65 -10.78 9.77 0.73
CA SER A 65 -12.22 9.95 0.52
C SER A 65 -12.86 8.72 -0.13
N TYR A 66 -12.98 8.72 -1.46
CA TYR A 66 -13.83 7.76 -2.16
C TYR A 66 -13.37 6.31 -2.03
N THR A 67 -12.06 6.04 -2.16
CA THR A 67 -11.51 4.68 -2.13
C THR A 67 -11.41 4.09 -0.72
N HIS A 68 -11.50 4.95 0.29
CA HIS A 68 -11.40 4.59 1.71
C HIS A 68 -12.78 4.45 2.38
N GLY A 69 -13.86 4.79 1.67
CA GLY A 69 -15.22 4.72 2.17
C GLY A 69 -15.77 3.28 2.26
N PHE A 70 -16.60 3.02 3.27
CA PHE A 70 -17.31 1.74 3.41
C PHE A 70 -18.22 1.43 2.23
N PHE A 71 -18.74 2.47 1.55
CA PHE A 71 -19.53 2.28 0.33
C PHE A 71 -18.68 1.67 -0.79
N ALA A 72 -17.45 2.15 -1.02
CA ALA A 72 -16.56 1.60 -2.04
C ALA A 72 -16.20 0.14 -1.72
N MET A 73 -15.87 -0.17 -0.46
CA MET A 73 -15.65 -1.55 -0.01
C MET A 73 -16.87 -2.44 -0.25
N GLY A 74 -18.07 -1.96 0.10
CA GLY A 74 -19.33 -2.68 -0.11
C GLY A 74 -19.63 -2.91 -1.59
N LEU A 75 -19.35 -1.93 -2.44
CA LEU A 75 -19.50 -2.04 -3.90
C LEU A 75 -18.53 -3.07 -4.49
N ILE A 76 -17.26 -3.04 -4.08
CA ILE A 76 -16.25 -4.03 -4.52
C ILE A 76 -16.65 -5.43 -4.07
N LEU A 77 -17.12 -5.58 -2.82
CA LEU A 77 -17.62 -6.86 -2.30
C LEU A 77 -18.79 -7.36 -3.15
N LEU A 78 -19.78 -6.51 -3.40
CA LEU A 78 -20.97 -6.87 -4.20
C LEU A 78 -20.59 -7.29 -5.62
N ILE A 79 -19.76 -6.48 -6.31
CA ILE A 79 -19.29 -6.78 -7.67
C ILE A 79 -18.53 -8.11 -7.70
N GLY A 80 -17.61 -8.32 -6.75
CA GLY A 80 -16.82 -9.55 -6.69
C GLY A 80 -17.69 -10.78 -6.41
N LEU A 81 -18.70 -10.67 -5.55
CA LEU A 81 -19.65 -11.75 -5.29
C LEU A 81 -20.55 -12.05 -6.49
N ILE A 82 -21.04 -11.04 -7.21
CA ILE A 82 -21.80 -11.23 -8.46
C ILE A 82 -20.91 -11.89 -9.52
N ALA A 83 -19.69 -11.39 -9.74
CA ALA A 83 -18.74 -11.96 -10.68
C ALA A 83 -18.35 -13.40 -10.33
N SER A 84 -18.28 -13.74 -9.04
CA SER A 84 -18.04 -15.11 -8.61
C SER A 84 -19.14 -16.07 -9.05
N ARG A 85 -20.40 -15.63 -9.18
CA ARG A 85 -21.51 -16.51 -9.59
C ARG A 85 -21.43 -16.95 -11.03
N THR A 86 -20.76 -16.18 -11.89
CA THR A 86 -20.69 -16.42 -13.33
C THR A 86 -19.43 -17.18 -13.76
N ARG A 87 -18.54 -17.53 -12.82
CA ARG A 87 -17.25 -18.16 -13.13
C ARG A 87 -17.12 -19.55 -12.50
N GLU A 88 -16.36 -20.42 -13.17
CA GLU A 88 -16.06 -21.77 -12.69
C GLU A 88 -15.22 -21.76 -11.40
N ASP A 89 -14.34 -20.77 -11.26
CA ASP A 89 -13.49 -20.53 -10.10
C ASP A 89 -14.19 -19.76 -8.95
N ARG A 90 -15.54 -19.79 -8.90
CA ARG A 90 -16.38 -19.05 -7.94
C ARG A 90 -15.90 -19.04 -6.50
N LYS A 91 -15.45 -20.19 -5.98
CA LYS A 91 -14.98 -20.33 -4.60
C LYS A 91 -13.70 -19.53 -4.37
N TRP A 92 -12.81 -19.55 -5.36
CA TRP A 92 -11.57 -18.78 -5.34
C TRP A 92 -11.87 -17.29 -5.42
N LEU A 93 -12.68 -16.86 -6.39
CA LEU A 93 -12.97 -15.44 -6.57
C LEU A 93 -13.69 -14.86 -5.34
N SER A 94 -14.68 -15.58 -4.78
CA SER A 94 -15.35 -15.14 -3.55
C SER A 94 -14.36 -14.93 -2.40
N MET A 95 -13.46 -15.90 -2.19
CA MET A 95 -12.46 -15.85 -1.13
C MET A 95 -11.47 -14.71 -1.33
N PHE A 96 -11.01 -14.52 -2.57
CA PHE A 96 -10.16 -13.39 -2.94
C PHE A 96 -10.88 -12.06 -2.65
N THR A 97 -12.15 -11.91 -3.04
CA THR A 97 -12.94 -10.70 -2.81
C THR A 97 -13.11 -10.40 -1.32
N PHE A 98 -13.45 -11.39 -0.50
CA PHE A 98 -13.55 -11.19 0.96
C PHE A 98 -12.21 -10.77 1.55
N ALA A 99 -11.12 -11.44 1.17
CA ALA A 99 -9.79 -11.10 1.65
C ALA A 99 -9.34 -9.71 1.18
N PHE A 100 -9.68 -9.33 -0.05
CA PHE A 100 -9.40 -8.02 -0.61
C PHE A 100 -10.12 -6.89 0.15
N VAL A 101 -11.41 -7.05 0.40
CA VAL A 101 -12.18 -6.08 1.19
C VAL A 101 -11.67 -6.01 2.63
N PHE A 102 -11.25 -7.15 3.20
CA PHE A 102 -10.60 -7.16 4.51
C PHE A 102 -9.23 -6.43 4.49
N GLY A 103 -8.45 -6.58 3.41
CA GLY A 103 -7.23 -5.80 3.17
C GLY A 103 -7.51 -4.30 3.14
N MET A 104 -8.55 -3.87 2.42
CA MET A 104 -8.96 -2.46 2.39
C MET A 104 -9.38 -1.96 3.78
N LEU A 105 -10.09 -2.78 4.54
CA LEU A 105 -10.48 -2.44 5.91
C LEU A 105 -9.25 -2.25 6.81
N THR A 106 -8.23 -3.09 6.65
CA THR A 106 -7.00 -2.97 7.44
C THR A 106 -6.22 -1.72 7.08
N HIS A 107 -6.17 -1.37 5.79
CA HIS A 107 -5.60 -0.11 5.30
C HIS A 107 -6.29 1.09 5.95
N VAL A 108 -7.62 1.19 5.79
CA VAL A 108 -8.40 2.30 6.33
C VAL A 108 -8.34 2.36 7.86
N PHE A 109 -8.24 1.21 8.53
CA PHE A 109 -8.02 1.18 9.97
C PHE A 109 -6.71 1.87 10.36
N TYR A 110 -5.62 1.67 9.62
CA TYR A 110 -4.36 2.38 9.88
C TYR A 110 -4.47 3.88 9.59
N ASP A 111 -5.11 4.28 8.50
CA ASP A 111 -5.30 5.72 8.22
C ASP A 111 -6.17 6.41 9.28
N LEU A 112 -7.15 5.70 9.86
CA LEU A 112 -7.94 6.21 10.97
C LEU A 112 -7.14 6.33 12.27
N LEU A 113 -6.06 5.56 12.44
CA LEU A 113 -5.16 5.68 13.58
C LEU A 113 -4.19 6.85 13.40
N ASP A 114 -3.72 7.09 12.17
CA ASP A 114 -2.68 8.08 11.86
C ASP A 114 -3.20 9.46 11.41
N GLY A 115 -4.49 9.54 11.07
CA GLY A 115 -5.10 10.77 10.61
C GLY A 115 -6.62 10.64 10.44
N TYR A 116 -7.11 11.33 9.41
CA TYR A 116 -8.53 11.57 9.18
C TYR A 116 -9.00 11.01 7.84
N VAL A 117 -10.07 10.22 7.84
CA VAL A 117 -10.61 9.55 6.65
C VAL A 117 -12.12 9.76 6.54
N ALA A 118 -12.62 10.04 5.33
CA ALA A 118 -14.06 10.13 5.06
C ALA A 118 -14.69 8.75 4.82
N ILE A 119 -14.83 7.95 5.87
CA ILE A 119 -15.33 6.55 5.80
C ILE A 119 -16.77 6.43 5.28
N LEU A 120 -17.55 7.52 5.32
CA LEU A 120 -18.94 7.57 4.85
C LEU A 120 -19.07 8.12 3.42
N ALA A 121 -17.97 8.38 2.72
CA ALA A 121 -18.01 8.77 1.33
C ALA A 121 -18.71 7.68 0.48
N PRO A 122 -19.55 8.05 -0.50
CA PRO A 122 -19.80 9.41 -1.01
C PRO A 122 -20.99 10.15 -0.35
N PHE A 123 -21.60 9.61 0.71
CA PHE A 123 -22.79 10.21 1.33
C PHE A 123 -22.44 11.35 2.30
N SER A 124 -21.28 11.27 2.93
CA SER A 124 -20.69 12.35 3.73
C SER A 124 -19.18 12.41 3.48
N PHE A 125 -18.64 13.63 3.42
CA PHE A 125 -17.20 13.89 3.31
C PHE A 125 -16.60 14.35 4.64
N GLU A 126 -17.38 14.27 5.73
CA GLU A 126 -16.84 14.45 7.08
C GLU A 126 -15.78 13.38 7.35
N ARG A 127 -14.62 13.79 7.86
CA ARG A 127 -13.51 12.90 8.14
C ARG A 127 -13.46 12.55 9.61
N TYR A 128 -13.17 11.28 9.89
CA TYR A 128 -13.11 10.74 11.24
C TYR A 128 -11.69 10.25 11.55
N SER A 129 -11.32 10.29 12.82
CA SER A 129 -10.07 9.73 13.36
C SER A 129 -10.40 8.93 14.62
N ILE A 130 -9.71 7.81 14.84
CA ILE A 130 -9.85 7.00 16.06
C ILE A 130 -9.08 7.65 17.22
N THR A 131 -7.91 8.24 16.93
CA THR A 131 -7.01 8.80 17.93
C THR A 131 -7.25 10.29 18.15
N GLY A 132 -7.88 10.98 17.18
CA GLY A 132 -7.93 12.44 17.13
C GLY A 132 -6.56 13.08 16.90
N PHE A 133 -5.54 12.26 16.61
CA PHE A 133 -4.17 12.69 16.45
C PHE A 133 -3.86 12.86 14.97
N ASP A 134 -3.39 14.05 14.60
CA ASP A 134 -2.82 14.29 13.29
C ASP A 134 -1.30 14.24 13.40
N PHE A 135 -0.71 13.13 12.93
CA PHE A 135 0.75 12.96 12.92
C PHE A 135 1.46 14.12 12.23
N GLN A 136 0.85 14.69 11.18
CA GLN A 136 1.44 15.79 10.43
C GLN A 136 1.57 17.06 11.26
N THR A 137 0.50 17.43 11.98
CA THR A 137 0.50 18.60 12.86
C THR A 137 1.43 18.40 14.08
N ALA A 138 1.58 17.16 14.56
CA ALA A 138 2.32 16.87 15.78
C ALA A 138 3.85 16.76 15.60
N LEU A 139 4.32 16.28 14.44
CA LEU A 139 5.74 15.98 14.21
C LEU A 139 6.57 17.23 13.89
N GLY A 140 5.97 18.27 13.32
CA GLY A 140 6.71 19.44 12.80
C GLY A 140 7.54 19.11 11.54
N ASP A 141 8.01 20.15 10.85
CA ASP A 141 8.51 20.05 9.47
C ASP A 141 9.64 19.02 9.26
N THR A 142 10.66 19.02 10.13
CA THR A 142 11.81 18.10 9.99
C THR A 142 11.38 16.65 10.14
N TYR A 143 10.61 16.34 11.17
CA TYR A 143 10.17 14.96 11.41
C TYR A 143 9.13 14.51 10.37
N MET A 144 8.31 15.43 9.85
CA MET A 144 7.42 15.14 8.73
C MET A 144 8.21 14.72 7.48
N LYS A 145 9.27 15.48 7.12
CA LYS A 145 10.17 15.11 6.02
C LYS A 145 10.83 13.74 6.24
N VAL A 146 11.33 13.48 7.46
CA VAL A 146 11.92 12.18 7.82
C VAL A 146 10.90 11.05 7.67
N TRP A 147 9.68 11.26 8.16
CA TRP A 147 8.60 10.29 8.10
C TRP A 147 8.21 9.94 6.66
N ASN A 148 8.07 10.93 5.77
CA ASN A 148 7.73 10.67 4.37
C ASN A 148 8.82 9.86 3.64
N ALA A 149 10.09 10.19 3.89
CA ALA A 149 11.19 9.42 3.32
C ALA A 149 11.26 7.99 3.90
N TRP A 150 10.89 7.83 5.17
CA TRP A 150 10.75 6.52 5.80
C TRP A 150 9.59 5.72 5.20
N ASP A 151 8.43 6.33 4.95
CA ASP A 151 7.32 5.64 4.32
C ASP A 151 7.69 5.13 2.93
N ALA A 152 8.32 5.95 2.10
CA ALA A 152 8.82 5.49 0.80
C ALA A 152 9.86 4.35 0.92
N MET A 153 10.60 4.28 2.03
CA MET A 153 11.49 3.16 2.34
C MET A 153 10.73 1.88 2.72
N SER A 154 9.49 1.98 3.20
CA SER A 154 8.71 0.79 3.57
C SER A 154 8.29 -0.06 2.35
N ASP A 155 8.09 0.55 1.17
CA ASP A 155 7.96 -0.18 -0.10
C ASP A 155 9.20 -1.01 -0.40
N VAL A 156 10.39 -0.46 -0.11
CA VAL A 156 11.67 -1.16 -0.30
C VAL A 156 11.74 -2.39 0.60
N ILE A 157 11.31 -2.27 1.86
CA ILE A 157 11.27 -3.41 2.79
C ILE A 157 10.32 -4.49 2.24
N PHE A 158 9.18 -4.11 1.67
CA PHE A 158 8.26 -5.04 1.03
C PHE A 158 8.94 -5.77 -0.16
N PHE A 159 9.63 -5.03 -1.05
CA PHE A 159 10.35 -5.61 -2.18
C PHE A 159 11.47 -6.58 -1.75
N LEU A 160 12.26 -6.19 -0.75
CA LEU A 160 13.30 -7.05 -0.19
C LEU A 160 12.72 -8.30 0.46
N THR A 161 11.57 -8.18 1.11
CA THR A 161 10.86 -9.34 1.69
C THR A 161 10.43 -10.31 0.61
N LEU A 162 9.81 -9.83 -0.48
CA LEU A 162 9.43 -10.68 -1.61
C LEU A 162 10.64 -11.31 -2.29
N TRP A 163 11.72 -10.54 -2.50
CA TRP A 163 12.96 -11.07 -3.06
C TRP A 163 13.52 -12.20 -2.18
N PHE A 164 13.68 -11.95 -0.88
CA PHE A 164 14.24 -12.91 0.05
C PHE A 164 13.40 -14.19 0.10
N TRP A 165 12.07 -14.04 0.18
CA TRP A 165 11.17 -15.18 0.26
C TRP A 165 11.20 -16.04 -1.00
N SER A 166 11.13 -15.40 -2.17
CA SER A 166 11.17 -16.07 -3.46
C SER A 166 12.47 -16.86 -3.69
N THR A 167 13.59 -16.28 -3.26
CA THR A 167 14.94 -16.84 -3.52
C THR A 167 15.40 -17.85 -2.47
N HIS A 168 15.07 -17.65 -1.19
CA HIS A 168 15.64 -18.43 -0.08
C HIS A 168 14.62 -19.32 0.65
N LYS A 169 13.31 -19.10 0.45
CA LYS A 169 12.26 -19.86 1.15
C LYS A 169 11.44 -20.75 0.20
N THR A 170 10.94 -20.20 -0.90
CA THR A 170 10.03 -20.94 -1.79
C THR A 170 10.73 -21.53 -3.01
N GLY A 171 11.74 -20.82 -3.56
CA GLY A 171 12.48 -21.30 -4.72
C GLY A 171 11.66 -21.30 -6.03
N ILE A 172 10.65 -20.43 -6.16
CA ILE A 172 9.75 -20.39 -7.33
C ILE A 172 10.51 -19.89 -8.57
N ALA A 173 10.97 -20.81 -9.40
CA ALA A 173 11.94 -20.56 -10.47
C ALA A 173 11.53 -19.45 -11.45
N HIS A 174 10.24 -19.39 -11.83
CA HIS A 174 9.76 -18.40 -12.81
C HIS A 174 9.63 -16.98 -12.24
N GLU A 175 9.53 -16.82 -10.91
CA GLU A 175 9.48 -15.51 -10.24
C GLU A 175 10.88 -14.98 -9.89
N GLN A 176 11.90 -15.85 -9.81
CA GLN A 176 13.26 -15.46 -9.38
C GLN A 176 13.90 -14.36 -10.23
N LYS A 177 13.62 -14.33 -11.55
CA LYS A 177 14.13 -13.26 -12.42
C LYS A 177 13.59 -11.89 -11.97
N PHE A 178 12.30 -11.82 -11.66
CA PHE A 178 11.66 -10.61 -11.18
C PHE A 178 12.09 -10.28 -9.74
N ALA A 179 12.24 -11.29 -8.87
CA ALA A 179 12.81 -11.13 -7.53
C ALA A 179 14.18 -10.44 -7.56
N LYS A 180 15.08 -10.84 -8.47
CA LYS A 180 16.39 -10.17 -8.63
C LYS A 180 16.26 -8.72 -9.09
N MET A 181 15.29 -8.42 -9.96
CA MET A 181 14.99 -7.04 -10.35
C MET A 181 14.52 -6.22 -9.14
N LEU A 182 13.66 -6.77 -8.29
CA LEU A 182 13.23 -6.12 -7.04
C LEU A 182 14.42 -5.81 -6.11
N LEU A 183 15.40 -6.71 -5.99
CA LEU A 183 16.62 -6.45 -5.22
C LEU A 183 17.41 -5.26 -5.78
N ILE A 184 17.63 -5.23 -7.10
CA ILE A 184 18.40 -4.14 -7.74
C ILE A 184 17.68 -2.80 -7.53
N LEU A 185 16.37 -2.76 -7.77
CA LEU A 185 15.56 -1.56 -7.54
C LEU A 185 15.56 -1.14 -6.07
N SER A 186 15.52 -2.10 -5.14
CA SER A 186 15.60 -1.84 -3.71
C SER A 186 16.90 -1.13 -3.34
N ILE A 187 18.05 -1.58 -3.86
CA ILE A 187 19.35 -0.93 -3.61
C ILE A 187 19.35 0.52 -4.13
N ILE A 188 18.79 0.76 -5.32
CA ILE A 188 18.67 2.10 -5.89
C ILE A 188 17.77 2.99 -5.01
N PHE A 189 16.61 2.48 -4.60
CA PHE A 189 15.67 3.21 -3.75
C PHE A 189 16.22 3.47 -2.34
N ILE A 190 17.01 2.57 -1.76
CA ILE A 190 17.73 2.82 -0.50
C ILE A 190 18.65 4.03 -0.65
N GLY A 191 19.44 4.09 -1.73
CA GLY A 191 20.30 5.23 -2.00
C GLY A 191 19.51 6.53 -2.16
N TYR A 192 18.42 6.49 -2.93
CA TYR A 192 17.59 7.66 -3.21
C TYR A 192 16.84 8.18 -1.97
N PHE A 193 16.01 7.34 -1.35
CA PHE A 193 15.22 7.74 -0.18
C PHE A 193 16.10 7.96 1.06
N GLY A 194 17.23 7.26 1.18
CA GLY A 194 18.24 7.52 2.21
C GLY A 194 18.86 8.91 2.08
N ALA A 195 19.15 9.36 0.86
CA ALA A 195 19.57 10.74 0.61
C ALA A 195 18.48 11.75 0.99
N LEU A 196 17.20 11.44 0.70
CA LEU A 196 16.08 12.30 1.10
C LEU A 196 15.87 12.35 2.62
N MET A 197 16.19 11.27 3.36
CA MET A 197 16.24 11.32 4.83
C MET A 197 17.30 12.30 5.33
N ILE A 198 18.47 12.37 4.69
CA ILE A 198 19.52 13.35 5.05
C ILE A 198 19.05 14.77 4.71
N VAL A 199 18.47 14.95 3.51
CA VAL A 199 17.94 16.25 3.05
C VAL A 199 16.82 16.77 3.95
N ALA A 200 16.09 15.90 4.67
CA ALA A 200 15.08 16.30 5.64
C ALA A 200 15.61 17.24 6.73
N PHE A 201 16.90 17.17 7.07
CA PHE A 201 17.54 18.02 8.07
C PHE A 201 18.08 19.35 7.53
N THR A 202 17.81 19.66 6.26
CA THR A 202 18.17 20.94 5.63
C THR A 202 16.99 21.92 5.63
N GLU A 203 17.24 23.15 5.18
CA GLU A 203 16.25 24.22 5.07
C GLU A 203 15.24 24.05 3.91
N ILE A 204 15.30 22.93 3.18
CA ILE A 204 14.30 22.62 2.16
C ILE A 204 12.89 22.61 2.77
N SER A 205 11.93 23.21 2.07
CA SER A 205 10.53 23.19 2.49
C SER A 205 9.96 21.77 2.46
N VAL A 206 8.93 21.53 3.28
CA VAL A 206 8.20 20.26 3.30
C VAL A 206 7.63 19.94 1.91
N ASP A 207 7.06 20.92 1.21
CA ASP A 207 6.49 20.75 -0.12
C ASP A 207 7.53 20.32 -1.16
N MET A 208 8.72 20.94 -1.16
CA MET A 208 9.78 20.56 -2.08
C MET A 208 10.30 19.15 -1.76
N HIS A 209 10.39 18.79 -0.47
CA HIS A 209 10.76 17.43 -0.06
C HIS A 209 9.74 16.39 -0.56
N PHE A 210 8.43 16.68 -0.43
CA PHE A 210 7.36 15.84 -0.99
C PHE A 210 7.48 15.69 -2.51
N ILE A 211 7.70 16.78 -3.24
CA ILE A 211 7.88 16.74 -4.70
C ILE A 211 9.03 15.81 -5.07
N LEU A 212 10.16 15.89 -4.35
CA LEU A 212 11.31 15.02 -4.59
C LEU A 212 10.94 13.55 -4.36
N ILE A 213 10.28 13.21 -3.25
CA ILE A 213 9.83 11.82 -3.00
C ILE A 213 8.96 11.33 -4.15
N TYR A 214 7.93 12.10 -4.50
CA TYR A 214 6.92 11.71 -5.47
C TYR A 214 7.44 11.63 -6.91
N LEU A 215 8.49 12.38 -7.24
CA LEU A 215 9.15 12.32 -8.55
C LEU A 215 9.63 10.91 -8.89
N VAL A 216 10.07 10.14 -7.90
CA VAL A 216 10.49 8.75 -8.06
C VAL A 216 9.37 7.79 -7.68
N TRP A 217 8.67 8.09 -6.59
CA TRP A 217 7.67 7.17 -6.05
C TRP A 217 6.51 6.93 -7.02
N ILE A 218 5.93 7.98 -7.62
CA ILE A 218 4.76 7.84 -8.51
C ILE A 218 5.06 7.07 -9.80
N PRO A 219 6.09 7.40 -10.60
CA PRO A 219 6.31 6.70 -11.86
C PRO A 219 6.91 5.31 -11.69
N LEU A 220 7.57 5.03 -10.55
CA LEU A 220 8.31 3.78 -10.35
C LEU A 220 7.77 2.95 -9.19
N SER A 221 7.83 3.48 -7.96
CA SER A 221 7.49 2.70 -6.76
C SER A 221 6.01 2.31 -6.74
N LEU A 222 5.10 3.26 -6.96
CA LEU A 222 3.66 3.05 -6.87
C LEU A 222 3.16 1.99 -7.89
N PRO A 223 3.44 2.04 -9.21
CA PRO A 223 3.06 0.98 -10.12
C PRO A 223 3.68 -0.37 -9.75
N LEU A 224 4.93 -0.35 -9.27
CA LEU A 224 5.65 -1.55 -8.87
C LEU A 224 5.00 -2.19 -7.65
N SER A 225 4.71 -1.41 -6.61
CA SER A 225 4.17 -1.88 -5.34
C SER A 225 2.68 -2.20 -5.44
N SER A 226 1.87 -1.39 -6.14
CA SER A 226 0.42 -1.61 -6.26
C SER A 226 -0.01 -2.65 -7.28
N VAL A 227 0.76 -2.87 -8.36
CA VAL A 227 0.33 -3.75 -9.47
C VAL A 227 1.39 -4.76 -9.87
N ILE A 228 2.58 -4.31 -10.29
CA ILE A 228 3.52 -5.17 -11.00
C ILE A 228 4.04 -6.28 -10.08
N ALA A 229 4.44 -5.96 -8.85
CA ALA A 229 4.91 -6.96 -7.88
C ALA A 229 3.81 -7.96 -7.52
N HIS A 230 2.56 -7.52 -7.36
CA HIS A 230 1.43 -8.40 -7.06
C HIS A 230 1.17 -9.43 -8.15
N VAL A 231 1.33 -9.04 -9.42
CA VAL A 231 1.13 -9.93 -10.56
C VAL A 231 2.33 -10.85 -10.77
N LYS A 232 3.56 -10.31 -10.64
CA LYS A 232 4.80 -11.04 -10.95
C LYS A 232 5.34 -11.89 -9.80
N MET A 233 4.90 -11.66 -8.57
CA MET A 233 5.29 -12.38 -7.34
C MET A 233 4.10 -13.05 -6.66
N LYS A 234 3.06 -13.40 -7.44
CA LYS A 234 1.79 -13.93 -6.95
C LYS A 234 1.99 -15.21 -6.13
N GLU A 235 2.79 -16.15 -6.61
CA GLU A 235 3.00 -17.42 -5.92
C GLU A 235 3.85 -17.21 -4.66
N THR A 236 4.89 -16.38 -4.73
CA THR A 236 5.68 -16.00 -3.55
C THR A 236 4.80 -15.39 -2.46
N ILE A 237 3.85 -14.52 -2.83
CA ILE A 237 2.87 -13.93 -1.91
C ILE A 237 1.95 -15.00 -1.28
N GLN A 238 1.46 -15.96 -2.08
CA GLN A 238 0.57 -17.02 -1.58
C GLN A 238 1.31 -17.99 -0.64
N GLU A 239 2.60 -18.19 -0.86
CA GLU A 239 3.49 -19.00 -0.05
C GLU A 239 4.12 -18.23 1.13
N PHE A 240 3.86 -16.93 1.25
CA PHE A 240 4.45 -16.10 2.29
C PHE A 240 3.94 -16.45 3.70
N SER A 241 4.84 -16.59 4.69
CA SER A 241 4.46 -16.88 6.08
C SER A 241 5.58 -16.57 7.08
N PHE A 242 5.50 -15.46 7.83
CA PHE A 242 6.41 -15.19 8.96
C PHE A 242 6.37 -16.27 10.06
N LEU A 243 5.23 -16.97 10.19
CA LEU A 243 4.96 -17.91 11.27
C LEU A 243 5.34 -19.35 10.95
N ASP A 244 5.74 -19.64 9.70
CA ASP A 244 6.41 -20.90 9.37
C ASP A 244 7.88 -20.84 9.76
N LEU A 245 8.07 -20.92 11.07
CA LEU A 245 9.35 -21.23 11.72
C LEU A 245 9.73 -22.72 11.58
N LYS A 246 9.05 -23.50 10.73
CA LYS A 246 9.49 -24.87 10.42
C LYS A 246 10.71 -24.81 9.50
N LYS A 247 11.88 -24.71 10.12
CA LYS A 247 13.09 -25.37 9.68
C LYS A 247 13.50 -26.34 10.78
#